data_AF-A0A505HNX0-F1
#
_entry.id   AF-A0A505HNX0-F1
#
_cell.length_a   1.000
_cell.length_b   1.000
_cell.length_c   1.000
_cell.angle_alpha   90.00
_cell.angle_beta   90.00
_cell.angle_gamma   90.00
#
_symmetry.space_group_name_H-M   'P 1'
#
loop_
_entity.id
_entity.type
_entity.pdbx_description
1 polymer ?
#
loop_
_entity_poly.entity_id
_entity_poly.type
_entity_poly.pdbx_seq_one_letter_code
_entity_poly.pdbx_strand_id
1 'polypeptide(L)'
;MNRRNAHTHWCGRDHRCGLGEHRSPEIVVDIPGHARAVLVRVRTAAGREHAEVRVRVALAPGELAARRQLVGLLGDLREAVTRAALTARPRPRRAAR
;
A
#
# COMPACT_ATOMS: atom_id res chain seq x y z
N MET A 1 1.81 17.02 26.97
CA MET A 1 2.30 16.33 25.76
C MET A 1 1.12 15.76 24.98
N ASN A 2 0.92 16.22 23.74
CA ASN A 2 -0.20 15.82 22.89
C ASN A 2 0.00 14.36 22.41
N ARG A 3 -0.80 13.40 22.90
CA ARG A 3 -0.72 11.96 22.53
C ARG A 3 -0.84 11.69 21.02
N ARG A 4 -1.27 12.68 20.24
CA ARG A 4 -1.50 12.58 18.78
C ARG A 4 -0.21 12.47 17.94
N ASN A 5 0.95 12.84 18.48
CA ASN A 5 2.25 12.77 17.79
C ASN A 5 3.18 11.66 18.33
N ALA A 6 2.67 10.75 19.18
CA ALA A 6 3.49 9.63 19.63
C ALA A 6 3.71 8.65 18.47
N HIS A 7 4.95 8.53 18.00
CA HIS A 7 5.31 7.59 16.95
C HIS A 7 4.90 6.16 17.31
N THR A 8 4.31 5.45 16.34
CA THR A 8 4.05 4.02 16.46
C THR A 8 5.36 3.23 16.44
N HIS A 9 5.35 2.00 16.97
CA HIS A 9 6.53 1.13 16.97
C HIS A 9 7.01 0.75 15.55
N TRP A 10 6.11 0.75 14.57
CA TRP A 10 6.41 0.48 13.16
C TRP A 10 6.83 1.74 12.38
N CYS A 11 6.71 2.93 12.97
CA CYS A 11 7.05 4.18 12.30
C CYS A 11 8.56 4.25 12.05
N GLY A 12 8.94 4.66 10.84
CA GLY A 12 10.36 4.87 10.47
C GLY A 12 11.01 6.07 11.18
N ARG A 13 10.20 6.97 11.77
CA ARG A 13 10.63 8.18 12.49
C ARG A 13 11.59 9.08 11.70
N ASP A 14 11.41 9.14 10.39
CA ASP A 14 12.22 9.98 9.51
C ASP A 14 11.41 11.15 8.93
N HIS A 15 12.07 11.95 8.10
CA HIS A 15 11.49 13.14 7.46
C HIS A 15 10.28 12.85 6.55
N ARG A 16 9.97 11.59 6.27
CA ARG A 16 8.75 11.22 5.51
C ARG A 16 7.51 11.30 6.39
N CYS A 17 7.66 11.25 7.72
CA CYS A 17 6.59 11.60 8.64
C CYS A 17 6.37 13.12 8.56
N GLY A 18 5.16 13.57 8.19
CA GLY A 18 4.84 14.99 8.03
C GLY A 18 3.41 15.29 8.50
N LEU A 19 3.08 16.54 8.83
CA LEU A 19 1.73 17.04 9.16
C LEU A 19 0.85 16.12 10.05
N GLY A 20 1.45 15.38 10.98
CA GLY A 20 0.74 14.44 11.88
C GLY A 20 0.53 13.03 11.32
N GLU A 21 1.13 12.72 10.18
CA GLU A 21 1.19 11.38 9.61
C GLU A 21 2.40 10.58 10.10
N HIS A 22 2.19 9.29 10.29
CA HIS A 22 3.25 8.33 10.55
C HIS A 22 3.37 7.36 9.39
N ARG A 23 4.59 7.15 8.91
CA ARG A 23 4.90 6.26 7.78
C ARG A 23 5.89 5.18 8.21
N SER A 24 5.70 3.96 7.74
CA SER A 24 6.67 2.87 7.93
C SER A 24 7.88 3.07 7.01
N PRO A 25 8.98 2.35 7.26
CA PRO A 25 9.96 2.08 6.20
C PRO A 25 9.28 1.56 4.93
N GLU A 26 9.91 1.82 3.79
CA GLU A 26 9.41 1.31 2.51
C GLU A 26 9.66 -0.19 2.43
N ILE A 27 8.63 -0.94 2.06
CA ILE A 27 8.77 -2.32 1.62
C ILE A 27 8.79 -2.26 0.09
N VAL A 28 9.92 -2.61 -0.50
CA VAL A 28 10.17 -2.45 -1.93
C VAL A 28 10.23 -3.81 -2.61
N VAL A 29 9.50 -3.94 -3.71
CA VAL A 29 9.70 -5.01 -4.70
C VAL A 29 10.30 -4.34 -5.93
N ASP A 30 11.49 -4.79 -6.33
CA ASP A 30 12.23 -4.23 -7.46
C ASP A 30 12.53 -5.35 -8.47
N ILE A 31 12.12 -5.14 -9.71
CA ILE A 31 12.43 -5.99 -10.86
C ILE A 31 13.24 -5.10 -11.80
N PRO A 32 14.58 -5.20 -11.80
CA PRO A 32 15.46 -4.28 -12.51
C PRO A 32 15.07 -4.11 -13.98
N GLY A 33 14.92 -2.86 -14.42
CA GLY A 33 14.54 -2.52 -15.80
C GLY A 33 13.07 -2.75 -16.17
N HIS A 34 12.26 -3.34 -15.27
CA HIS A 34 10.89 -3.74 -15.60
C HIS A 34 9.84 -3.13 -14.69
N ALA A 35 9.99 -3.23 -13.37
CA ALA A 35 8.97 -2.76 -12.45
C ALA A 35 9.52 -2.43 -11.07
N ARG A 36 8.85 -1.52 -10.38
CA ARG A 36 9.10 -1.22 -8.97
C ARG A 36 7.77 -0.97 -8.26
N ALA A 37 7.54 -1.70 -7.18
CA ALA A 37 6.41 -1.49 -6.29
C ALA A 37 6.92 -1.10 -4.89
N VAL A 38 6.29 -0.10 -4.29
CA VAL A 38 6.61 0.39 -2.97
C VAL A 38 5.33 0.36 -2.12
N LEU A 39 5.39 -0.38 -1.01
CA LEU A 39 4.33 -0.49 -0.02
C LEU A 39 4.75 0.23 1.26
N VAL A 40 3.85 1.07 1.79
CA VAL A 40 4.05 1.80 3.04
C VAL A 40 2.79 1.70 3.89
N ARG A 41 2.94 1.43 5.19
CA ARG A 41 1.85 1.61 6.16
C ARG A 41 1.82 3.07 6.59
N VAL A 42 0.65 3.68 6.48
CA VAL A 42 0.42 5.08 6.84
C VAL A 42 -0.63 5.15 7.94
N ARG A 43 -0.40 6.00 8.94
CA ARG A 43 -1.41 6.44 9.90
C ARG A 43 -1.58 7.95 9.71
N THR A 44 -2.79 8.40 9.42
CA THR A 44 -3.09 9.82 9.24
C THR A 44 -3.16 10.56 10.57
N ALA A 45 -3.16 11.89 10.53
CA ALA A 45 -3.37 12.73 11.71
C ALA A 45 -4.71 12.46 12.43
N ALA A 46 -5.72 11.98 11.70
CA ALA A 46 -7.01 11.55 12.26
C ALA A 46 -6.95 10.15 12.92
N GLY A 47 -5.79 9.51 12.96
CA GLY A 47 -5.58 8.18 13.55
C GLY A 47 -6.00 7.00 12.67
N ARG A 48 -6.40 7.24 11.41
CA ARG A 48 -6.79 6.18 10.48
C ARG A 48 -5.56 5.56 9.84
N GLU A 49 -5.53 4.23 9.78
CA GLU A 49 -4.45 3.50 9.13
C GLU A 49 -4.88 2.97 7.76
N HIS A 50 -3.96 3.03 6.80
CA HIS A 50 -4.12 2.44 5.48
C HIS A 50 -2.76 2.00 4.93
N ALA A 51 -2.81 1.11 3.94
CA ALA A 51 -1.66 0.78 3.11
C ALA A 51 -1.63 1.72 1.91
N GLU A 52 -0.48 2.35 1.66
CA GLU A 52 -0.22 3.09 0.44
C GLU A 52 0.67 2.24 -0.48
N VAL A 53 0.25 2.06 -1.74
CA VAL A 53 0.99 1.30 -2.75
C VAL A 53 1.28 2.20 -3.93
N ARG A 54 2.55 2.30 -4.32
CA ARG A 54 3.01 3.01 -5.53
C ARG A 54 3.70 2.01 -6.45
N VAL A 55 3.18 1.84 -7.66
CA VAL A 55 3.71 0.90 -8.66
C VAL A 55 4.16 1.66 -9.90
N ARG A 56 5.33 1.32 -10.42
CA ARG A 56 5.88 1.77 -11.70
C ARG A 56 6.22 0.56 -12.53
N VAL A 57 5.82 0.54 -13.80
CA VAL A 57 6.09 -0.55 -14.74
C VAL A 57 6.57 0.06 -16.06
N ALA A 58 7.63 -0.49 -16.63
CA ALA A 58 8.06 -0.15 -17.98
C ALA A 58 7.07 -0.74 -19.00
N LEU A 59 6.52 0.12 -19.85
CA LEU A 59 5.58 -0.29 -20.89
C LEU A 59 6.31 -0.74 -22.16
N ALA A 60 5.68 -1.64 -22.90
CA ALA A 60 6.13 -2.05 -24.21
C ALA A 60 6.18 -0.84 -25.18
N PRO A 61 7.13 -0.81 -26.12
CA PRO A 61 7.33 0.33 -27.02
C PRO A 61 6.18 0.56 -28.02
N GLY A 62 5.24 -0.38 -28.15
CA GLY A 62 4.08 -0.26 -29.04
C GLY A 62 2.78 -0.04 -28.28
N GLU A 63 1.99 0.94 -28.73
CA GLU A 63 0.74 1.36 -28.08
C GLU A 63 -0.22 0.18 -27.82
N LEU A 64 -0.44 -0.69 -28.79
CA LEU A 64 -1.34 -1.84 -28.60
C LEU A 64 -0.84 -2.80 -27.52
N ALA A 65 0.47 -3.06 -27.47
CA ALA A 65 1.08 -3.92 -26.46
C ALA A 65 1.03 -3.26 -25.08
N ALA A 66 1.33 -1.95 -24.99
CA ALA A 66 1.23 -1.17 -23.77
C ALA A 66 -0.19 -1.15 -23.19
N ARG A 67 -1.22 -0.97 -24.04
CA ARG A 67 -2.62 -1.04 -23.62
C ARG A 67 -2.99 -2.41 -23.06
N ARG A 68 -2.55 -3.49 -23.71
CA ARG A 68 -2.77 -4.86 -23.21
C ARG A 68 -2.11 -5.08 -21.85
N GLN A 69 -0.88 -4.58 -21.67
CA GLN A 69 -0.20 -4.61 -20.38
C GLN A 69 -0.98 -3.84 -19.31
N LEU A 70 -1.48 -2.64 -19.62
CA LEU A 70 -2.23 -1.82 -18.67
C LEU A 70 -3.56 -2.48 -18.26
N VAL A 71 -4.26 -3.12 -19.20
CA VAL A 71 -5.50 -3.86 -18.89
C VAL A 71 -5.21 -5.05 -17.98
N GLY A 72 -4.16 -5.82 -18.26
CA GLY A 72 -3.73 -6.93 -17.40
C GLY A 72 -3.36 -6.45 -16.00
N LEU A 73 -2.50 -5.42 -15.91
CA LEU A 73 -2.08 -4.81 -14.65
C LEU A 73 -3.27 -4.28 -13.84
N LEU A 74 -4.28 -3.68 -14.48
CA LEU A 74 -5.48 -3.22 -13.80
C LEU A 74 -6.27 -4.38 -13.20
N GLY A 75 -6.37 -5.52 -13.91
CA GLY A 75 -6.97 -6.74 -13.41
C GLY A 75 -6.25 -7.27 -12.16
N ASP A 76 -4.92 -7.36 -12.23
CA ASP A 76 -4.08 -7.83 -11.12
C ASP A 76 -4.15 -6.90 -9.90
N LEU A 77 -4.14 -5.58 -10.12
CA LEU A 77 -4.30 -4.59 -9.05
C LEU A 77 -5.68 -4.69 -8.40
N ARG A 78 -6.74 -4.86 -9.18
CA ARG A 78 -8.10 -5.06 -8.66
C ARG A 78 -8.16 -6.30 -7.77
N GLU A 79 -7.56 -7.40 -8.20
CA GLU A 79 -7.52 -8.64 -7.43
C GLU A 79 -6.69 -8.49 -6.15
N ALA A 80 -5.51 -7.87 -6.23
CA ALA A 80 -4.66 -7.63 -5.07
C ALA A 80 -5.35 -6.75 -4.02
N VAL A 81 -5.98 -5.64 -4.43
CA VAL A 81 -6.72 -4.74 -3.55
C VAL A 81 -7.93 -5.44 -2.94
N THR A 82 -8.67 -6.22 -3.73
CA THR A 82 -9.84 -6.97 -3.24
C THR A 82 -9.41 -7.97 -2.17
N ARG A 83 -8.36 -8.75 -2.42
CA ARG A 83 -7.84 -9.70 -1.42
C ARG A 83 -7.37 -9.00 -0.14
N ALA A 84 -6.63 -7.89 -0.27
CA ALA A 84 -6.21 -7.11 0.90
C ALA A 84 -7.38 -6.53 1.71
N ALA A 85 -8.45 -6.10 1.03
CA ALA A 85 -9.66 -5.61 1.70
C ALA A 85 -10.43 -6.74 2.41
N LEU A 86 -10.43 -7.95 1.85
CA LEU A 86 -11.10 -9.11 2.44
C LEU A 86 -10.33 -9.69 3.63
N THR A 87 -8.99 -9.72 3.59
CA THR A 87 -8.17 -10.18 4.74
C THR A 87 -8.32 -9.29 5.97
N ALA A 88 -8.64 -8.01 5.77
CA ALA A 88 -8.92 -7.07 6.85
C ALA A 88 -10.31 -7.28 7.50
N ARG A 89 -11.22 -8.03 6.87
CA ARG A 89 -12.55 -8.25 7.46
C ARG A 89 -12.42 -9.18 8.67
N PRO A 90 -12.94 -8.78 9.85
CA PRO A 90 -12.97 -9.66 11.00
C PRO A 90 -13.74 -10.93 10.63
N ARG A 91 -13.18 -12.10 10.94
CA ARG A 91 -13.91 -13.37 10.74
C ARG A 91 -15.23 -13.28 11.49
N PRO A 92 -16.36 -13.74 10.91
CA PRO A 92 -17.62 -13.78 11.62
C PRO A 92 -17.41 -14.54 12.93
N ARG A 93 -17.70 -13.90 14.06
CA ARG A 93 -17.65 -14.56 15.37
C ARG A 93 -18.60 -15.74 15.27
N ARG A 94 -18.07 -16.97 15.37
CA ARG A 94 -18.90 -18.16 15.56
C ARG A 94 -19.73 -17.88 16.81
N ALA A 95 -21.06 -17.88 16.67
CA ALA A 95 -21.94 -17.78 17.82
C ALA A 95 -21.55 -18.89 18.81
N ALA A 96 -21.20 -18.51 20.03
CA ALA A 96 -20.99 -19.48 21.09
C ALA A 96 -22.29 -20.28 21.23
N ARG A 97 -22.19 -21.60 21.09
CA ARG A 97 -23.27 -22.54 21.37
C ARG A 97 -23.39 -22.73 22.88
#